data_AF-A0A1X1IL14-F1
#
_entry.id   AF-A0A1X1IL14-F1
#
_cell.length_a   1.000
_cell.length_b   1.000
_cell.length_c   1.000
_cell.angle_alpha   90.00
_cell.angle_beta   90.00
_cell.angle_gamma   90.00
#
_symmetry.space_group_name_H-M   'P 1'
#
loop_
_entity.id
_entity.type
_entity.pdbx_description
1 polymer ?
#
loop_
_entity_poly.entity_id
_entity_poly.type
_entity_poly.pdbx_seq_one_letter_code
_entity_poly.pdbx_strand_id
1 'polypeptide(L)'
;MGEVDYMQIDSLQRQVNAHSASISSAQSRITTIDEQLERLRTAKKSVGEIQKKVRDTKKKIIKKNYQPTWKGKQKDAFTKQWETFSSDYTSFQTEMNTFYQAICDEITRLENQKNEENGIIGWCQSQMNNLGNVIEKLLHTKEG
;
A
#
# COMPACT_ATOMS: atom_id res chain seq x y z
N MET A 1 -23.04 32.29 43.44
CA MET A 1 -21.78 31.78 42.85
C MET A 1 -21.92 30.26 42.82
N GLY A 2 -22.18 29.66 41.65
CA GLY A 2 -22.56 28.25 41.55
C GLY A 2 -21.33 27.35 41.47
N GLU A 3 -21.32 26.28 42.25
CA GLU A 3 -20.26 25.27 42.36
C GLU A 3 -19.77 24.79 40.98
N VAL A 4 -18.46 24.59 40.84
CA VAL A 4 -17.86 24.02 39.63
C VAL A 4 -18.38 22.58 39.50
N ASP A 5 -19.03 22.25 38.38
CA ASP A 5 -19.45 20.88 38.08
C ASP A 5 -18.23 20.07 37.62
N TYR A 6 -17.41 19.70 38.59
CA TYR A 6 -16.22 18.88 38.37
C TYR A 6 -16.56 17.52 37.74
N MET A 7 -17.79 17.00 37.95
CA MET A 7 -18.23 15.76 37.32
C MET A 7 -18.40 15.93 35.80
N GLN A 8 -18.94 17.07 35.36
CA GLN A 8 -19.04 17.38 33.93
C GLN A 8 -17.66 17.54 33.29
N ILE A 9 -16.74 18.25 33.95
CA ILE A 9 -15.37 18.44 33.46
C ILE A 9 -14.63 17.10 33.36
N ASP A 10 -14.71 16.26 34.38
CA ASP A 10 -14.10 14.92 34.38
C ASP A 10 -14.64 14.04 33.25
N SER A 11 -15.95 14.12 32.98
CA SER A 11 -16.58 13.39 31.88
C SER A 11 -16.04 13.83 30.51
N LEU A 12 -15.90 15.15 30.29
CA LEU A 12 -15.32 15.68 29.06
C LEU A 12 -13.84 15.31 28.91
N GLN A 13 -13.09 15.34 30.01
CA GLN A 13 -11.67 14.93 30.01
C GLN A 13 -11.50 13.44 29.66
N ARG A 14 -12.41 12.57 30.11
CA ARG A 14 -12.42 11.15 29.69
C ARG A 14 -12.65 10.99 28.19
N GLN A 15 -13.51 11.81 27.58
CA GLN A 15 -13.72 11.79 26.13
C GLN A 15 -12.48 12.26 25.37
N VAL A 16 -11.80 13.31 25.84
CA VAL A 16 -10.50 13.75 25.29
C VAL A 16 -9.48 12.62 25.31
N ASN A 17 -9.38 11.90 26.44
CA ASN A 17 -8.47 10.77 26.57
C ASN A 17 -8.82 9.62 25.62
N ALA A 18 -10.12 9.34 25.40
CA ALA A 18 -10.57 8.33 24.46
C ALA A 18 -10.22 8.67 23.00
N HIS A 19 -10.35 9.94 22.60
CA HIS A 19 -9.92 10.41 21.28
C HIS A 19 -8.40 10.36 21.12
N SER A 20 -7.65 10.72 22.17
CA SER A 20 -6.19 10.60 22.18
C SER A 20 -5.74 9.14 21.98
N ALA A 21 -6.34 8.20 22.69
CA ALA A 21 -6.07 6.76 22.50
C ALA A 21 -6.38 6.28 21.08
N SER A 22 -7.48 6.79 20.49
CA SER A 22 -7.85 6.49 19.11
C SER A 22 -6.82 7.01 18.10
N ILE A 23 -6.27 8.21 18.33
CA ILE A 23 -5.16 8.77 17.53
C ILE A 23 -3.93 7.87 17.61
N SER A 24 -3.50 7.49 18.82
CA SER A 24 -2.33 6.62 18.98
C SER A 24 -2.52 5.27 18.28
N SER A 25 -3.73 4.72 18.34
CA SER A 25 -4.08 3.49 17.64
C SER A 25 -4.00 3.64 16.11
N ALA A 26 -4.55 4.73 15.55
CA ALA A 26 -4.47 5.03 14.12
C ALA A 26 -3.03 5.26 13.66
N GLN A 27 -2.21 5.98 14.43
CA GLN A 27 -0.79 6.18 14.16
C GLN A 27 -0.02 4.86 14.09
N SER A 28 -0.28 3.94 15.02
CA SER A 28 0.34 2.61 14.98
C SER A 28 -0.05 1.84 13.71
N ARG A 29 -1.31 1.91 13.27
CA ARG A 29 -1.75 1.28 12.02
C ARG A 29 -1.08 1.90 10.80
N ILE A 30 -0.94 3.24 10.77
CA ILE A 30 -0.21 3.94 9.69
C ILE A 30 1.25 3.47 9.61
N THR A 31 1.93 3.32 10.74
CA THR A 31 3.31 2.79 10.75
C THR A 31 3.39 1.41 10.13
N THR A 32 2.50 0.49 10.49
CA THR A 32 2.45 -0.85 9.88
C THR A 32 2.16 -0.79 8.38
N ILE A 33 1.24 0.09 7.95
CA ILE A 33 0.95 0.28 6.52
C ILE A 33 2.18 0.79 5.77
N ASP A 34 2.92 1.75 6.34
CA ASP A 34 4.12 2.30 5.73
C ASP A 34 5.23 1.24 5.54
N GLU A 35 5.42 0.36 6.53
CA GLU A 35 6.34 -0.77 6.41
C GLU A 35 5.93 -1.74 5.29
N GLN A 36 4.64 -2.04 5.17
CA GLN A 36 4.10 -2.90 4.11
C GLN A 36 4.28 -2.26 2.73
N LEU A 37 3.98 -0.97 2.60
CA LEU A 37 4.16 -0.21 1.36
C LEU A 37 5.62 -0.22 0.90
N GLU A 38 6.58 -0.05 1.81
CA GLU A 38 8.00 -0.05 1.46
C GLU A 38 8.45 -1.41 0.91
N ARG A 39 8.02 -2.50 1.55
CA ARG A 39 8.29 -3.87 1.08
C ARG A 39 7.68 -4.13 -0.29
N LEU A 40 6.43 -3.71 -0.52
CA LEU A 40 5.74 -3.88 -1.79
C LEU A 40 6.36 -3.04 -2.91
N ARG A 41 6.78 -1.80 -2.63
CA ARG A 41 7.48 -0.95 -3.61
C ARG A 41 8.82 -1.56 -4.03
N THR A 42 9.55 -2.14 -3.08
CA THR A 42 10.77 -2.90 -3.36
C THR A 42 10.49 -4.11 -4.25
N ALA A 43 9.49 -4.92 -3.90
CA ALA A 43 9.10 -6.08 -4.69
C ALA A 43 8.65 -5.70 -6.12
N LYS A 44 7.84 -4.65 -6.25
CA LYS A 44 7.39 -4.09 -7.55
C LYS A 44 8.58 -3.74 -8.44
N LYS A 45 9.60 -3.09 -7.87
CA LYS A 45 10.83 -2.74 -8.59
C LYS A 45 11.56 -4.00 -9.06
N SER A 46 11.76 -4.97 -8.19
CA SER A 46 12.43 -6.24 -8.53
C SER A 46 11.70 -7.00 -9.64
N VAL A 47 10.37 -7.11 -9.56
CA VAL A 47 9.54 -7.73 -10.61
C VAL A 47 9.72 -7.02 -11.95
N GLY A 48 9.68 -5.68 -11.95
CA GLY A 48 9.89 -4.88 -13.16
C GLY A 48 11.29 -5.05 -13.77
N GLU A 49 12.33 -5.17 -12.94
CA GLU A 49 13.71 -5.43 -13.40
C GLU A 49 13.85 -6.83 -14.01
N ILE A 50 13.23 -7.85 -13.41
CA ILE A 50 13.21 -9.22 -13.94
C ILE A 50 12.52 -9.24 -15.31
N GLN A 51 11.34 -8.62 -15.43
CA GLN A 51 10.61 -8.53 -16.70
C GLN A 51 11.45 -7.85 -17.79
N LYS A 52 12.18 -6.79 -17.45
CA LYS A 52 13.09 -6.10 -18.38
C LYS A 52 14.21 -7.04 -18.85
N LYS A 53 14.90 -7.72 -17.93
CA LYS A 53 15.97 -8.68 -18.24
C LYS A 53 15.47 -9.81 -19.14
N VAL A 54 14.30 -10.37 -18.83
CA VAL A 54 13.69 -11.46 -19.60
C VAL A 54 13.29 -11.00 -21.00
N ARG A 55 12.71 -9.80 -21.14
CA ARG A 55 12.41 -9.18 -22.45
C ARG A 55 13.66 -8.97 -23.29
N ASP A 56 14.74 -8.47 -22.70
CA ASP A 56 16.00 -8.22 -23.40
C ASP A 56 16.67 -9.52 -23.85
N THR A 57 16.61 -10.57 -23.02
CA THR A 57 17.05 -11.92 -23.38
C THR A 57 16.24 -12.48 -24.55
N LYS A 58 14.90 -12.37 -24.53
CA LYS A 58 14.05 -12.78 -25.67
C LYS A 58 14.42 -12.07 -26.96
N LYS A 59 14.66 -10.76 -26.92
CA LYS A 59 15.09 -10.00 -28.11
C LYS A 59 16.39 -10.55 -28.71
N LYS A 60 17.35 -10.97 -27.89
CA LYS A 60 18.60 -11.59 -28.36
C LYS A 60 18.36 -12.97 -28.99
N ILE A 61 17.42 -13.74 -28.43
CA ILE A 61 17.08 -15.09 -28.87
C ILE A 61 16.30 -15.05 -30.21
N ILE A 62 15.30 -14.17 -30.36
CA ILE A 62 14.51 -14.01 -31.60
C ILE A 62 15.40 -13.70 -32.81
N LYS A 63 16.44 -12.87 -32.63
CA LYS A 63 17.38 -12.59 -33.72
C LYS A 63 18.07 -13.84 -34.26
N LYS A 64 18.23 -14.88 -33.44
CA LYS A 64 18.84 -16.16 -33.83
C LYS A 64 17.84 -17.13 -34.48
N ASN A 65 16.54 -16.88 -34.37
CA ASN A 65 15.48 -17.72 -34.94
C ASN A 65 15.37 -17.62 -36.47
N TYR A 66 15.94 -16.58 -37.09
CA TYR A 66 15.91 -16.44 -38.53
C TYR A 66 16.92 -17.38 -39.19
N GLN A 67 16.46 -18.57 -39.59
CA GLN A 67 17.27 -19.61 -40.24
C GLN A 67 16.62 -20.09 -41.55
N PRO A 68 16.61 -19.24 -42.61
CA PRO A 68 15.87 -19.52 -43.85
C PRO A 68 16.41 -20.72 -44.65
N THR A 69 17.66 -21.11 -44.42
CA THR A 69 18.35 -22.16 -45.19
C THR A 69 18.33 -23.54 -44.51
N TRP A 70 17.90 -23.64 -43.25
CA TRP A 70 17.89 -24.91 -42.51
C TRP A 70 16.81 -25.86 -43.02
N LYS A 71 17.12 -27.16 -43.12
CA LYS A 71 16.24 -28.23 -43.61
C LYS A 71 16.47 -29.54 -42.87
N GLY A 72 15.51 -30.47 -42.98
CA GLY A 72 15.62 -31.82 -42.44
C GLY A 72 15.49 -31.88 -40.91
N LYS A 73 15.87 -33.03 -40.33
CA LYS A 73 15.60 -33.37 -38.91
C LYS A 73 16.13 -32.34 -37.89
N GLN A 74 17.23 -31.64 -38.20
CA GLN A 74 17.78 -30.60 -37.31
C GLN A 74 16.88 -29.36 -37.25
N LYS A 75 16.26 -28.99 -38.39
CA LYS A 75 15.26 -27.91 -38.43
C LYS A 75 14.05 -28.28 -37.59
N ASP A 76 13.51 -29.49 -37.78
CA ASP A 76 12.31 -29.94 -37.06
C ASP A 76 12.55 -29.99 -35.54
N ALA A 77 13.72 -30.46 -35.12
CA ALA A 77 14.13 -30.46 -33.71
C ALA A 77 14.22 -29.04 -33.15
N PHE A 78 14.83 -28.11 -33.89
CA PHE A 78 14.92 -26.71 -33.49
C PHE A 78 13.53 -26.05 -33.41
N THR A 79 12.65 -26.26 -34.40
CA THR A 79 11.29 -25.71 -34.40
C THR A 79 10.50 -26.15 -33.17
N LYS A 80 10.57 -27.43 -32.79
CA LYS A 80 9.92 -27.92 -31.57
C LYS A 80 10.47 -27.25 -30.31
N GLN A 81 11.80 -27.13 -30.18
CA GLN A 81 12.43 -26.42 -29.07
C GLN A 81 12.01 -24.95 -29.02
N TRP A 82 11.87 -24.31 -30.19
CA TRP A 82 11.44 -22.94 -30.31
C TRP A 82 9.99 -22.74 -29.85
N GLU A 83 9.09 -23.64 -30.25
CA GLU A 83 7.68 -23.61 -29.84
C GLU A 83 7.54 -23.77 -28.32
N THR A 84 8.26 -24.72 -27.72
CA THR A 84 8.31 -24.88 -26.25
C THR A 84 8.81 -23.62 -25.57
N PHE A 85 9.98 -23.10 -25.98
CA PHE A 85 10.52 -21.86 -25.43
C PHE A 85 9.55 -20.68 -25.55
N SER A 86 8.87 -20.55 -26.71
CA SER A 86 7.93 -19.45 -26.93
C SER A 86 6.69 -19.56 -26.05
N SER A 87 6.22 -20.79 -25.80
CA SER A 87 5.12 -21.06 -24.88
C SER A 87 5.52 -20.72 -23.45
N ASP A 88 6.63 -21.27 -22.96
CA ASP A 88 7.15 -21.05 -21.61
C ASP A 88 7.39 -19.57 -21.33
N TYR A 89 7.96 -18.84 -22.29
CA TYR A 89 8.16 -17.40 -22.18
C TYR A 89 6.83 -16.65 -22.02
N THR A 90 5.81 -17.04 -22.77
CA THR A 90 4.50 -16.37 -22.75
C THR A 90 3.79 -16.61 -21.42
N SER A 91 3.86 -17.84 -20.91
CA SER A 91 3.37 -18.20 -19.57
C SER A 91 4.09 -17.40 -18.49
N PHE A 92 5.42 -17.39 -18.49
CA PHE A 92 6.22 -16.61 -17.56
C PHE A 92 5.88 -15.11 -17.59
N GLN A 93 5.76 -14.53 -18.79
CA GLN A 93 5.44 -13.10 -18.93
C GLN A 93 4.04 -12.78 -18.40
N THR A 94 3.09 -13.70 -18.59
CA THR A 94 1.72 -13.58 -18.07
C THR A 94 1.72 -13.62 -16.55
N GLU A 95 2.36 -14.62 -15.94
CA GLU A 95 2.49 -14.73 -14.48
C GLU A 95 3.15 -13.49 -13.87
N MET A 96 4.26 -13.02 -14.45
CA MET A 96 4.94 -11.82 -13.98
C MET A 96 4.08 -10.56 -14.09
N ASN A 97 3.25 -10.45 -15.13
CA ASN A 97 2.29 -9.34 -15.25
C ASN A 97 1.22 -9.42 -14.16
N THR A 98 0.69 -10.61 -13.90
CA THR A 98 -0.28 -10.84 -12.82
C THR A 98 0.30 -10.47 -11.45
N PHE A 99 1.53 -10.87 -11.15
CA PHE A 99 2.20 -10.47 -9.90
C PHE A 99 2.39 -8.95 -9.83
N TYR A 100 2.83 -8.32 -10.92
CA TYR A 100 3.02 -6.87 -10.96
C TYR A 100 1.70 -6.12 -10.72
N GLN A 101 0.60 -6.57 -11.33
CA GLN A 101 -0.74 -6.01 -11.15
C GLN A 101 -1.20 -6.17 -9.70
N ALA A 102 -1.11 -7.38 -9.14
CA ALA A 102 -1.50 -7.64 -7.75
C ALA A 102 -0.73 -6.77 -6.74
N ILE A 103 0.57 -6.56 -6.96
CA ILE A 103 1.36 -5.64 -6.12
C ILE A 103 0.87 -4.19 -6.26
N CYS A 104 0.51 -3.75 -7.47
CA CYS A 104 -0.04 -2.40 -7.68
C CYS A 104 -1.38 -2.22 -6.97
N ASP A 105 -2.28 -3.19 -7.10
CA ASP A 105 -3.61 -3.16 -6.48
C ASP A 105 -3.49 -3.12 -4.95
N GLU A 106 -2.58 -3.92 -4.37
CA GLU A 106 -2.35 -3.94 -2.93
C GLU A 106 -1.71 -2.65 -2.41
N ILE A 107 -0.78 -2.04 -3.17
CA ILE A 107 -0.25 -0.72 -2.85
C ILE A 107 -1.39 0.31 -2.80
N THR A 108 -2.26 0.32 -3.81
CA THR A 108 -3.40 1.25 -3.86
C THR A 108 -4.36 1.02 -2.70
N ARG A 109 -4.66 -0.24 -2.36
CA ARG A 109 -5.50 -0.59 -1.21
C ARG A 109 -4.92 -0.04 0.10
N LEU A 110 -3.62 -0.24 0.32
CA LEU A 110 -2.92 0.23 1.52
C LEU A 110 -2.82 1.75 1.59
N GLU A 111 -2.59 2.43 0.46
CA GLU A 111 -2.57 3.90 0.39
C GLU A 111 -3.96 4.49 0.75
N ASN A 112 -5.04 3.86 0.29
CA ASN A 112 -6.39 4.24 0.68
C ASN A 112 -6.65 4.00 2.17
N GLN A 113 -6.25 2.84 2.70
CA GLN A 113 -6.37 2.54 4.12
C GLN A 113 -5.60 3.57 4.99
N LYS A 114 -4.39 3.97 4.56
CA LYS A 114 -3.64 5.05 5.24
C LYS A 114 -4.39 6.38 5.23
N ASN A 115 -5.05 6.72 4.13
CA ASN A 115 -5.86 7.94 4.04
C ASN A 115 -7.06 7.90 4.99
N GLU A 116 -7.71 6.74 5.14
CA GLU A 116 -8.79 6.54 6.11
C GLU A 116 -8.30 6.75 7.55
N GLU A 117 -7.15 6.18 7.91
CA GLU A 117 -6.54 6.38 9.24
C GLU A 117 -6.20 7.85 9.52
N ASN A 118 -5.66 8.55 8.52
CA ASN A 118 -5.42 10.00 8.64
C ASN A 118 -6.73 10.78 8.82
N GLY A 119 -7.82 10.35 8.19
CA GLY A 119 -9.15 10.90 8.39
C GLY A 119 -9.65 10.73 9.83
N ILE A 120 -9.45 9.54 10.41
CA ILE A 120 -9.78 9.26 11.82
C ILE A 120 -9.00 10.18 12.76
N ILE A 121 -7.70 10.37 12.50
CA ILE A 121 -6.84 11.27 13.28
C ILE A 121 -7.39 12.70 13.22
N GLY A 122 -7.66 13.21 12.02
CA GLY A 122 -8.19 14.57 11.83
C GLY A 122 -9.53 14.77 12.53
N TRP A 123 -10.44 13.79 12.44
CA TRP A 123 -11.72 13.83 13.15
C TRP A 123 -11.53 13.87 14.67
N CYS A 124 -10.69 13.00 15.24
CA CYS A 124 -10.41 12.96 16.67
C CYS A 124 -9.79 14.28 17.17
N GLN A 125 -8.87 14.86 16.41
CA GLN A 125 -8.27 16.16 16.73
C GLN A 125 -9.32 17.28 16.78
N SER A 126 -10.26 17.29 15.83
CA SER A 126 -11.38 18.25 15.84
C SER A 126 -12.27 18.09 17.08
N GLN A 127 -12.58 16.84 17.48
CA GLN A 127 -13.36 16.59 18.69
C GLN A 127 -12.62 17.05 19.95
N MET A 128 -11.32 16.75 20.06
CA MET A 128 -10.50 17.20 21.18
C MET A 128 -10.44 18.73 21.29
N ASN A 129 -10.32 19.44 20.16
CA ASN A 129 -10.35 20.91 20.15
C ASN A 129 -11.70 21.46 20.65
N ASN A 130 -12.81 20.88 20.19
CA ASN A 130 -14.15 21.28 20.63
C ASN A 130 -14.34 21.03 22.13
N LEU A 131 -13.97 19.84 22.60
CA LEU A 131 -14.05 19.47 24.01
C LEU A 131 -13.17 20.37 24.89
N GLY A 132 -11.93 20.65 24.45
CA GLY A 132 -11.01 21.54 25.14
C GLY A 132 -11.59 22.95 25.32
N ASN A 133 -12.17 23.53 24.27
CA ASN A 133 -12.85 24.83 24.34
C ASN A 133 -14.07 24.83 25.27
N VAL A 134 -14.84 23.72 25.32
CA VAL A 134 -15.96 23.59 26.27
C VAL A 134 -15.44 23.55 27.71
N ILE A 135 -14.39 22.76 27.98
CA ILE A 135 -13.77 22.67 29.30
C ILE A 135 -13.25 24.04 29.75
N GLU A 136 -12.54 24.76 28.87
CA GLU A 136 -12.02 26.10 29.15
C GLU A 136 -13.13 27.09 29.52
N LYS A 137 -14.24 27.09 28.77
CA LYS A 137 -15.41 27.94 29.07
C LYS A 137 -16.06 27.59 30.42
N LEU A 138 -16.19 26.30 30.73
CA LEU A 138 -16.76 25.84 32.00
C LEU A 138 -15.91 26.30 33.19
N LEU A 139 -14.58 26.26 33.06
CA LEU A 139 -13.65 26.76 34.06
C LEU A 139 -13.73 28.29 34.19
N HIS A 140 -13.74 29.03 33.08
CA HIS A 140 -13.73 30.49 33.10
C HIS A 140 -15.02 31.13 33.63
N THR A 141 -16.19 30.56 33.29
CA THR A 141 -17.51 31.12 33.69
C THR A 141 -17.74 31.13 35.20
N LYS A 142 -16.84 30.52 35.98
CA LYS A 142 -17.00 30.30 37.43
C LYS A 142 -15.91 30.95 38.28
N GLU A 143 -14.87 31.54 37.67
CA GLU A 143 -13.84 32.35 38.32
C GLU A 143 -14.21 33.86 38.40
N GLY A 144 -15.32 34.26 37.77
CA GLY A 144 -15.87 35.63 37.78
C GLY A 144 -17.05 35.85 38.72
#